data_AF-A0A662D6N0-F1
#
_entry.id   AF-A0A662D6N0-F1
#
_cell.length_a   1.000
_cell.length_b   1.000
_cell.length_c   1.000
_cell.angle_alpha   90.00
_cell.angle_beta   90.00
_cell.angle_gamma   90.00
#
_symmetry.space_group_name_H-M   'P 1'
#
loop_
_entity.id
_entity.type
_entity.pdbx_description
1 polymer ?
#
loop_
_entity_poly.entity_id
_entity_poly.type
_entity_poly.pdbx_seq_one_letter_code
_entity_poly.pdbx_strand_id
1 'polypeptide(L)'
;MKRASFVFPFWKKEWFWSWKKGSFSSFRQAVFLSFIGHLIFIGLLIITEQGHFLGSHKSFDSESPWLTKLNSFSASALLPLLPPSLQDSLFDSIDKFRLPDGEKATLLEKLLQSWIDYYGDQLPEKQRNLPPEDLFKFWRQQPYFDFDSGDMVIPVLPPFESEELELFFLPKEKKDRLREFKSRGELNRRDLVIYRNRVIIRTPGGEVAIPEEYFFRQCPYEQLLACGAGLFYITEGFPTLEAQDDVGGSQEKELRETESIEQESVMKKNGFRVILITPSDETEEKTSLELKPEDDSDRLPLRLYQSNPTRVTQILDSLMAFSEGMQFKFFKEKYLDIYHPHQGDLPRFTRDFINSNLSNIIIAYNPIAGAFGFIEQLFFSKHLDYAFLEYWQRHPYTKTGWEALFYIASHLNFEKRGIAYLYSAYGETKRALTRWGRESDIYQKKAKAYIVKEVYEELTSTLERKNYQSLEEVLRWYTQKEKELYQFIAAHGPEVRSRALFSLALLYWEEGEEMKAIDIWQGLPPDYSSETFQDIREVLNYPTSMAKKIKMIGGVLNWERSDTNKRQLERLIKFHRWKVRVRTLPSL
;
A
#
# COMPACT_ATOMS: atom_id res chain seq x y z
N MET A 1 83.66 -13.45 9.12
CA MET A 1 83.65 -13.92 7.71
C MET A 1 83.07 -12.80 6.86
N LYS A 2 83.90 -11.95 6.19
CA LYS A 2 84.22 -11.96 4.74
C LYS A 2 82.95 -12.11 3.87
N ARG A 3 82.49 -11.19 3.00
CA ARG A 3 83.12 -10.24 2.03
C ARG A 3 82.16 -9.03 1.78
N ALA A 4 82.64 -7.78 1.74
CA ALA A 4 82.95 -6.90 0.57
C ALA A 4 81.70 -6.25 -0.08
N SER A 5 81.62 -4.96 -0.48
CA SER A 5 82.57 -3.84 -0.71
C SER A 5 81.75 -2.53 -0.91
N PHE A 6 82.01 -1.43 -0.19
CA PHE A 6 82.67 -0.16 -0.64
C PHE A 6 82.11 0.46 -1.95
N VAL A 7 81.71 1.74 -2.07
CA VAL A 7 82.49 3.00 -1.95
C VAL A 7 81.53 4.25 -1.89
N PHE A 8 81.86 5.28 -1.10
CA PHE A 8 81.39 6.69 -1.20
C PHE A 8 82.38 7.49 -2.06
N PRO A 9 82.04 8.54 -2.86
CA PRO A 9 81.94 9.92 -2.31
C PRO A 9 81.14 11.01 -3.12
N PHE A 10 80.59 11.98 -2.38
CA PHE A 10 80.70 13.45 -2.49
C PHE A 10 81.00 14.24 -3.81
N TRP A 11 80.28 15.40 -3.93
CA TRP A 11 80.55 16.71 -4.61
C TRP A 11 80.00 17.08 -6.02
N LYS A 12 79.13 18.12 -5.98
CA LYS A 12 78.99 19.36 -6.80
C LYS A 12 78.80 19.37 -8.33
N LYS A 13 77.74 20.12 -8.70
CA LYS A 13 77.57 21.19 -9.72
C LYS A 13 77.92 20.91 -11.20
N GLU A 14 76.91 21.13 -12.06
CA GLU A 14 76.93 22.00 -13.27
C GLU A 14 75.47 22.15 -13.75
N TRP A 15 74.79 23.29 -13.53
CA TRP A 15 74.66 24.51 -14.37
C TRP A 15 74.00 24.35 -15.75
N PHE A 16 72.76 24.89 -15.84
CA PHE A 16 72.09 25.57 -16.97
C PHE A 16 71.97 24.82 -18.32
N TRP A 17 70.78 24.69 -18.93
CA TRP A 17 70.05 25.78 -19.62
C TRP A 17 68.53 25.57 -19.66
N SER A 18 67.81 26.70 -19.73
CA SER A 18 66.36 26.79 -19.79
C SER A 18 65.78 26.35 -21.14
N TRP A 19 64.55 25.83 -21.15
CA TRP A 19 63.58 26.15 -22.21
C TRP A 19 62.11 26.06 -21.73
N LYS A 20 61.51 27.25 -21.66
CA LYS A 20 60.11 27.68 -21.83
C LYS A 20 58.96 27.03 -21.05
N LYS A 21 58.40 27.88 -20.19
CA LYS A 21 56.95 28.00 -19.91
C LYS A 21 56.15 28.06 -21.22
N GLY A 22 55.34 27.06 -21.45
CA GLY A 22 54.30 27.01 -22.47
C GLY A 22 53.88 25.56 -22.65
N SER A 23 52.58 25.25 -22.60
CA SER A 23 52.01 23.92 -22.89
C SER A 23 51.74 22.96 -21.71
N PHE A 24 51.41 23.45 -20.50
CA PHE A 24 50.83 22.58 -19.44
C PHE A 24 49.30 22.40 -19.56
N SER A 25 48.60 23.28 -20.28
CA SER A 25 47.15 23.14 -20.52
C SER A 25 46.83 22.08 -21.58
N SER A 26 47.64 21.96 -22.62
CA SER A 26 47.39 21.03 -23.73
C SER A 26 47.64 19.56 -23.35
N PHE A 27 48.56 19.27 -22.42
CA PHE A 27 48.77 17.90 -21.94
C PHE A 27 47.62 17.43 -21.05
N ARG A 28 47.12 18.28 -20.14
CA ARG A 28 45.93 17.96 -19.34
C ARG A 28 44.67 17.86 -20.20
N GLN A 29 44.52 18.72 -21.20
CA GLN A 29 43.42 18.62 -22.17
C GLN A 29 43.54 17.37 -23.05
N ALA A 30 44.74 16.98 -23.47
CA ALA A 30 44.96 15.75 -24.25
C ALA A 30 44.69 14.49 -23.43
N VAL A 31 45.07 14.47 -22.14
CA VAL A 31 44.76 13.36 -21.23
C VAL A 31 43.25 13.31 -20.93
N PHE A 32 42.60 14.45 -20.75
CA PHE A 32 41.16 14.53 -20.52
C PHE A 32 40.34 14.11 -21.76
N LEU A 33 40.73 14.56 -22.96
CA LEU A 33 40.13 14.15 -24.23
C LEU A 33 40.42 12.68 -24.56
N SER A 34 41.61 12.18 -24.20
CA SER A 34 41.93 10.75 -24.33
C SER A 34 41.09 9.90 -23.37
N PHE A 35 40.86 10.35 -22.15
CA PHE A 35 40.01 9.68 -21.17
C PHE A 35 38.53 9.67 -21.59
N ILE A 36 38.02 10.79 -22.10
CA ILE A 36 36.67 10.86 -22.69
C ILE A 36 36.57 9.97 -23.93
N GLY A 37 37.58 9.97 -24.80
CA GLY A 37 37.64 9.11 -25.98
C GLY A 37 37.62 7.62 -25.62
N HIS A 38 38.31 7.21 -24.55
CA HIS A 38 38.29 5.82 -24.07
C HIS A 38 36.95 5.45 -23.41
N LEU A 39 36.30 6.37 -22.68
CA LEU A 39 34.96 6.14 -22.14
C LEU A 39 33.90 6.00 -23.23
N ILE A 40 33.98 6.81 -24.29
CA ILE A 40 33.11 6.69 -25.47
C ILE A 40 33.36 5.37 -26.20
N PHE A 41 34.62 4.95 -26.33
CA PHE A 41 34.98 3.69 -26.99
C PHE A 41 34.55 2.46 -26.19
N ILE A 42 34.65 2.50 -24.85
CA ILE A 42 34.16 1.45 -23.96
C ILE A 42 32.62 1.41 -23.96
N GLY A 43 31.94 2.57 -23.97
CA GLY A 43 30.49 2.65 -24.11
C GLY A 43 29.99 2.08 -25.44
N LEU A 44 30.67 2.40 -26.55
CA LEU A 44 30.36 1.82 -27.86
C LEU A 44 30.62 0.32 -27.95
N LEU A 45 31.67 -0.19 -27.28
CA LEU A 45 31.95 -1.63 -27.20
C LEU A 45 30.89 -2.39 -26.38
N ILE A 46 30.37 -1.79 -25.30
CA ILE A 46 29.29 -2.36 -24.50
C ILE A 46 27.98 -2.37 -25.30
N ILE A 47 27.70 -1.32 -26.08
CA ILE A 47 26.55 -1.26 -27.00
C ILE A 47 26.66 -2.33 -28.09
N THR A 48 27.86 -2.61 -28.63
CA THR A 48 28.03 -3.66 -29.66
C THR A 48 28.06 -5.08 -29.10
N GLU A 49 28.49 -5.30 -27.85
CA GLU A 49 28.39 -6.64 -27.21
C GLU A 49 26.98 -6.97 -26.70
N GLN A 50 26.19 -5.98 -26.26
CA GLN A 50 24.79 -6.22 -25.88
C GLN A 50 23.88 -6.53 -27.09
N GLY A 51 24.29 -6.18 -28.31
CA GLY A 51 23.60 -6.57 -29.55
C GLY A 51 23.65 -8.07 -29.88
N HIS A 52 24.51 -8.85 -29.21
CA HIS A 52 24.69 -10.28 -29.48
C HIS A 52 24.17 -11.22 -28.37
N PHE A 53 23.60 -10.68 -27.28
CA PHE A 53 23.05 -11.45 -26.15
C PHE A 53 21.60 -11.03 -25.85
N LEU A 54 20.69 -11.17 -26.82
CA LEU A 54 19.25 -10.95 -26.61
C LEU A 54 18.46 -12.24 -26.84
N GLY A 55 18.30 -12.98 -25.75
CA GLY A 55 17.14 -13.83 -25.52
C GLY A 55 16.23 -13.18 -24.47
N SER A 56 15.11 -12.62 -24.92
CA SER A 56 13.91 -12.34 -24.11
C SER A 56 14.08 -11.53 -22.81
N HIS A 57 14.53 -10.28 -22.91
CA HIS A 57 14.14 -9.23 -21.96
C HIS A 57 13.82 -7.97 -22.76
N LYS A 58 12.75 -7.25 -22.38
CA LYS A 58 12.36 -5.97 -22.97
C LYS A 58 13.59 -5.06 -23.02
N SER A 59 14.13 -4.85 -24.21
CA SER A 59 15.24 -3.94 -24.44
C SER A 59 14.74 -2.49 -24.28
N PHE A 60 15.71 -1.60 -24.08
CA PHE A 60 15.64 -0.14 -23.97
C PHE A 60 14.87 0.58 -25.12
N ASP A 61 14.13 -0.13 -25.98
CA ASP A 61 13.45 0.39 -27.18
C ASP A 61 11.94 0.61 -26.98
N SER A 62 11.37 0.38 -25.80
CA SER A 62 9.96 0.70 -25.53
C SER A 62 9.75 2.12 -24.95
N GLU A 63 10.70 3.03 -25.17
CA GLU A 63 10.85 4.29 -24.42
C GLU A 63 9.61 5.20 -24.44
N SER A 64 9.21 5.63 -23.25
CA SER A 64 8.34 6.78 -23.04
C SER A 64 8.91 7.99 -23.82
N PRO A 65 8.16 8.60 -24.77
CA PRO A 65 8.69 9.58 -25.74
C PRO A 65 9.42 10.78 -25.13
N TRP A 66 9.15 11.07 -23.86
CA TRP A 66 9.72 12.19 -23.13
C TRP A 66 11.19 11.98 -22.69
N LEU A 67 11.70 10.74 -22.68
CA LEU A 67 13.10 10.46 -22.33
C LEU A 67 14.08 11.11 -23.32
N THR A 68 13.68 11.26 -24.59
CA THR A 68 14.45 11.97 -25.63
C THR A 68 14.65 13.47 -25.35
N LYS A 69 13.93 14.03 -24.36
CA LYS A 69 13.98 15.45 -23.97
C LYS A 69 14.87 15.71 -22.76
N LEU A 70 15.61 14.70 -22.28
CA LEU A 70 16.63 14.87 -21.25
C LEU A 70 17.79 15.71 -21.80
N ASN A 71 18.11 16.81 -21.12
CA ASN A 71 19.07 17.82 -21.55
C ASN A 71 20.40 17.73 -20.79
N SER A 72 20.44 17.03 -19.65
CA SER A 72 21.60 16.94 -18.76
C SER A 72 22.45 15.69 -19.01
N PHE A 73 23.74 15.92 -19.29
CA PHE A 73 24.73 14.86 -19.50
C PHE A 73 24.93 13.95 -18.27
N SER A 74 24.65 14.47 -17.06
CA SER A 74 24.71 13.71 -15.81
C SER A 74 23.54 12.73 -15.65
N ALA A 75 22.31 13.12 -16.01
CA ALA A 75 21.15 12.23 -15.92
C ALA A 75 21.24 11.06 -16.91
N SER A 76 21.58 11.34 -18.17
CA SER A 76 21.74 10.32 -19.21
C SER A 76 22.89 9.34 -18.92
N ALA A 77 23.87 9.72 -18.10
CA ALA A 77 24.96 8.85 -17.68
C ALA A 77 24.63 7.98 -16.46
N LEU A 78 23.69 8.40 -15.61
CA LEU A 78 23.28 7.67 -14.39
C LEU A 78 22.16 6.65 -14.66
N LEU A 79 21.23 6.97 -15.56
CA LEU A 79 20.10 6.09 -15.88
C LEU A 79 20.53 4.66 -16.29
N PRO A 80 21.51 4.47 -17.21
CA PRO A 80 21.92 3.12 -17.62
C PRO A 80 22.61 2.30 -16.52
N LEU A 81 22.99 2.95 -15.41
CA LEU A 81 23.64 2.29 -14.28
C LEU A 81 22.61 1.73 -13.28
N LEU A 82 21.34 2.09 -13.40
CA LEU A 82 20.27 1.57 -12.56
C LEU A 82 19.86 0.15 -13.02
N PRO A 83 19.51 -0.77 -12.11
CA PRO A 83 18.88 -2.03 -12.48
C PRO A 83 17.62 -1.82 -13.36
N PRO A 84 17.37 -2.65 -14.38
CA PRO A 84 16.24 -2.45 -15.31
C PRO A 84 14.87 -2.35 -14.61
N SER A 85 14.58 -3.24 -13.64
CA SER A 85 13.34 -3.21 -12.87
C SER A 85 13.11 -1.88 -12.13
N LEU A 86 14.20 -1.22 -11.71
CA LEU A 86 14.14 0.08 -11.03
C LEU A 86 13.94 1.24 -12.01
N GLN A 87 14.49 1.13 -13.22
CA GLN A 87 14.23 2.11 -14.28
C GLN A 87 12.75 2.08 -14.67
N ASP A 88 12.23 0.87 -14.92
CA ASP A 88 10.83 0.64 -15.30
C ASP A 88 9.88 1.24 -14.24
N SER A 89 10.10 0.92 -12.96
CA SER A 89 9.28 1.44 -11.85
C SER A 89 9.31 2.98 -11.73
N LEU A 90 10.48 3.60 -11.93
CA LEU A 90 10.64 5.04 -11.89
C LEU A 90 9.90 5.71 -13.06
N PHE A 91 10.04 5.17 -14.28
CA PHE A 91 9.40 5.71 -15.47
C PHE A 91 7.88 5.54 -15.40
N ASP A 92 7.41 4.35 -15.01
CA ASP A 92 5.98 4.08 -14.80
C ASP A 92 5.37 5.05 -13.78
N SER A 93 6.09 5.36 -12.69
CA SER A 93 5.64 6.34 -11.70
C SER A 93 5.55 7.75 -12.26
N ILE A 94 6.55 8.20 -13.03
CA ILE A 94 6.53 9.52 -13.66
C ILE A 94 5.45 9.60 -14.76
N ASP A 95 5.21 8.50 -15.48
CA ASP A 95 4.24 8.48 -16.57
C ASP A 95 2.80 8.58 -16.09
N LYS A 96 2.52 8.12 -14.87
CA LYS A 96 1.24 8.36 -14.18
C LYS A 96 0.99 9.85 -13.92
N PHE A 97 2.02 10.69 -13.89
CA PHE A 97 1.84 12.12 -13.75
C PHE A 97 1.33 12.69 -15.08
N ARG A 98 0.17 13.36 -15.04
CA ARG A 98 -0.43 14.05 -16.20
C ARG A 98 0.33 15.34 -16.54
N LEU A 99 1.65 15.24 -16.68
CA LEU A 99 2.56 16.31 -17.00
C LEU A 99 2.94 16.27 -18.48
N PRO A 100 3.17 17.43 -19.12
CA PRO A 100 3.81 17.49 -20.42
C PRO A 100 5.18 16.78 -20.39
N ASP A 101 5.56 16.15 -21.49
CA ASP A 101 6.83 15.43 -21.62
C ASP A 101 8.07 16.22 -21.15
N GLY A 102 8.15 17.52 -21.47
CA GLY A 102 9.28 18.34 -21.05
C GLY A 102 9.38 18.50 -19.53
N GLU A 103 8.24 18.51 -18.84
CA GLU A 103 8.16 18.57 -17.38
C GLU A 103 8.51 17.21 -16.76
N LYS A 104 8.10 16.10 -17.38
CA LYS A 104 8.53 14.75 -16.98
C LYS A 104 10.05 14.58 -17.05
N ALA A 105 10.65 15.03 -18.15
CA ALA A 105 12.12 15.02 -18.31
C ALA A 105 12.81 15.87 -17.24
N THR A 106 12.34 17.10 -17.04
CA THR A 106 12.88 18.02 -16.01
C THR A 106 12.75 17.45 -14.60
N LEU A 107 11.65 16.77 -14.31
CA LEU A 107 11.41 16.09 -13.04
C LEU A 107 12.47 15.01 -12.80
N LEU A 108 12.69 14.13 -13.77
CA LEU A 108 13.68 13.07 -13.67
C LEU A 108 15.09 13.64 -13.44
N GLU A 109 15.45 14.70 -14.17
CA GLU A 109 16.73 15.39 -13.99
C GLU A 109 16.91 15.94 -12.58
N LYS A 110 15.87 16.57 -12.03
CA LYS A 110 15.92 17.13 -10.67
C LYS A 110 16.01 16.06 -9.60
N LEU A 111 15.29 14.96 -9.75
CA LEU A 111 15.41 13.82 -8.85
C LEU A 111 16.84 13.29 -8.86
N LEU A 112 17.42 13.06 -10.03
CA LEU A 112 18.80 12.59 -10.16
C LEU A 112 19.82 13.61 -9.62
N GLN A 113 19.63 14.90 -9.90
CA GLN A 113 20.49 15.96 -9.41
C GLN A 113 20.46 16.07 -7.87
N SER A 114 19.30 15.87 -7.24
CA SER A 114 19.18 15.89 -5.77
C SER A 114 20.07 14.84 -5.10
N TRP A 115 20.27 13.68 -5.75
CA TRP A 115 21.17 12.64 -5.28
C TRP A 115 22.64 13.04 -5.47
N ILE A 116 22.98 13.62 -6.62
CA ILE A 116 24.32 14.14 -6.90
C ILE A 116 24.71 15.21 -5.86
N ASP A 117 23.81 16.14 -5.58
CA ASP A 117 24.06 17.25 -4.66
C ASP A 117 24.23 16.74 -3.22
N TYR A 118 23.39 15.81 -2.76
CA TYR A 118 23.48 15.24 -1.42
C TYR A 118 24.83 14.56 -1.14
N TYR A 119 25.37 13.83 -2.12
CA TYR A 119 26.65 13.13 -1.97
C TYR A 119 27.87 13.99 -2.36
N GLY A 120 27.68 15.02 -3.19
CA GLY A 120 28.73 15.97 -3.60
C GLY A 120 29.35 16.73 -2.43
N ASP A 121 28.57 17.00 -1.38
CA ASP A 121 29.02 17.72 -0.19
C ASP A 121 29.68 16.83 0.89
N GLN A 122 29.58 15.49 0.78
CA GLN A 122 29.99 14.57 1.86
C GLN A 122 31.17 13.63 1.55
N LEU A 123 31.73 13.61 0.32
CA LEU A 123 32.75 12.62 -0.07
C LEU A 123 34.11 13.23 -0.50
N PRO A 124 35.24 12.73 0.03
CA PRO A 124 36.56 12.98 -0.55
C PRO A 124 36.67 12.41 -1.98
N GLU A 125 37.39 13.08 -2.88
CA GLU A 125 37.56 12.75 -4.32
C GLU A 125 37.92 11.29 -4.65
N LYS A 126 38.30 10.46 -3.67
CA LYS A 126 38.77 9.07 -3.84
C LYS A 126 37.72 7.98 -3.56
N GLN A 127 36.46 8.32 -3.23
CA GLN A 127 35.38 7.34 -2.99
C GLN A 127 34.17 7.53 -3.95
N ARG A 128 34.40 7.94 -5.20
CA ARG A 128 33.37 8.05 -6.25
C ARG A 128 32.91 6.70 -6.83
N ASN A 129 32.83 5.65 -6.01
CA ASN A 129 32.13 4.41 -6.37
C ASN A 129 30.88 4.32 -5.47
N LEU A 130 29.91 5.19 -5.73
CA LEU A 130 28.58 5.07 -5.13
C LEU A 130 27.83 4.01 -5.91
N PRO A 131 27.40 2.89 -5.28
CA PRO A 131 26.60 1.91 -5.98
C PRO A 131 25.26 2.58 -6.36
N PRO A 132 24.80 2.44 -7.61
CA PRO A 132 23.50 2.94 -8.06
C PRO A 132 22.32 2.50 -7.17
N GLU A 133 22.50 1.39 -6.44
CA GLU A 133 21.56 0.86 -5.43
C GLU A 133 21.30 1.82 -4.25
N ASP A 134 22.26 2.70 -3.90
CA ASP A 134 22.11 3.67 -2.79
C ASP A 134 21.26 4.90 -3.17
N LEU A 135 20.99 5.10 -4.47
CA LEU A 135 20.22 6.24 -4.99
C LEU A 135 18.75 6.20 -4.58
N PHE A 136 18.13 5.03 -4.71
CA PHE A 136 16.74 4.83 -4.29
C PHE A 136 16.62 4.80 -2.77
N LYS A 137 17.61 4.27 -2.05
CA LYS A 137 17.67 4.35 -0.58
C LYS A 137 17.70 5.80 -0.10
N PHE A 138 18.43 6.66 -0.80
CA PHE A 138 18.43 8.10 -0.55
C PHE A 138 17.03 8.70 -0.80
N TRP A 139 16.42 8.48 -1.96
CA TRP A 139 15.10 9.03 -2.25
C TRP A 139 14.02 8.54 -1.27
N ARG A 140 14.04 7.26 -0.87
CA ARG A 140 13.13 6.72 0.17
C ARG A 140 13.30 7.38 1.53
N GLN A 141 14.49 7.91 1.82
CA GLN A 141 14.76 8.64 3.05
C GLN A 141 14.37 10.12 2.95
N GLN A 142 14.12 10.62 1.74
CA GLN A 142 13.69 12.00 1.55
C GLN A 142 12.18 12.15 1.86
N PRO A 143 11.80 13.19 2.61
CA PRO A 143 10.40 13.44 2.94
C PRO A 143 9.56 13.82 1.70
N TYR A 144 10.18 14.59 0.80
CA TYR A 144 9.62 15.11 -0.44
C TYR A 144 10.73 15.84 -1.23
N PHE A 145 10.43 16.18 -2.48
CA PHE A 145 11.21 17.06 -3.33
C PHE A 145 10.33 18.26 -3.73
N ASP A 146 10.78 19.47 -3.41
CA ASP A 146 10.12 20.70 -3.84
C ASP A 146 10.72 21.21 -5.15
N PHE A 147 9.85 21.70 -6.03
CA PHE A 147 10.24 22.26 -7.33
C PHE A 147 10.11 23.78 -7.31
N ASP A 148 10.90 24.47 -8.14
CA ASP A 148 10.82 25.93 -8.30
C ASP A 148 9.44 26.42 -8.78
N SER A 149 8.69 25.55 -9.48
CA SER A 149 7.29 25.80 -9.85
C SER A 149 6.42 25.97 -8.60
N GLY A 150 6.78 25.31 -7.49
CA GLY A 150 6.04 25.17 -6.25
C GLY A 150 5.37 23.81 -6.08
N ASP A 151 5.50 22.93 -7.08
CA ASP A 151 5.04 21.53 -7.00
C ASP A 151 5.90 20.71 -6.05
N MET A 152 5.36 19.57 -5.63
CA MET A 152 6.01 18.66 -4.69
C MET A 152 5.91 17.23 -5.19
N VAL A 153 7.01 16.48 -5.10
CA VAL A 153 7.04 15.03 -5.33
C VAL A 153 7.36 14.33 -4.03
N ILE A 154 6.60 13.28 -3.73
CA ILE A 154 6.74 12.51 -2.51
C ILE A 154 7.17 11.10 -2.89
N PRO A 155 8.38 10.66 -2.53
CA PRO A 155 8.83 9.30 -2.77
C PRO A 155 8.25 8.35 -1.73
N VAL A 156 7.53 7.32 -2.19
CA VAL A 156 7.14 6.10 -1.47
C VAL A 156 6.23 6.26 -0.24
N LEU A 157 5.32 5.29 -0.09
CA LEU A 157 4.58 5.05 1.15
C LEU A 157 5.49 4.33 2.17
N PRO A 158 5.72 4.86 3.38
CA PRO A 158 6.51 4.16 4.39
C PRO A 158 5.78 2.90 4.88
N PRO A 159 6.47 1.79 5.28
CA PRO A 159 7.92 1.63 5.44
C PRO A 159 8.52 0.33 4.83
N PHE A 160 7.95 -0.25 3.76
CA PHE A 160 8.56 -1.43 3.14
C PHE A 160 9.60 -1.08 2.09
N GLU A 161 10.67 -1.86 2.10
CA GLU A 161 11.53 -2.03 0.93
C GLU A 161 10.73 -2.82 -0.10
N SER A 162 9.98 -2.12 -0.95
CA SER A 162 9.60 -2.66 -2.25
C SER A 162 10.85 -2.71 -3.14
N GLU A 163 10.89 -3.57 -4.15
CA GLU A 163 11.85 -3.40 -5.25
C GLU A 163 11.46 -2.22 -6.15
N GLU A 164 10.23 -1.70 -6.02
CA GLU A 164 9.69 -0.60 -6.80
C GLU A 164 9.80 0.75 -6.06
N LEU A 165 9.96 1.83 -6.82
CA LEU A 165 9.86 3.20 -6.34
C LEU A 165 8.56 3.80 -6.85
N GLU A 166 7.61 3.99 -5.96
CA GLU A 166 6.40 4.75 -6.26
C GLU A 166 6.62 6.23 -5.94
N LEU A 167 6.32 7.10 -6.91
CA LEU A 167 6.36 8.55 -6.72
C LEU A 167 4.93 9.11 -6.74
N PHE A 168 4.65 10.05 -5.84
CA PHE A 168 3.38 10.80 -5.84
C PHE A 168 3.63 12.26 -6.16
N PHE A 169 2.75 12.85 -6.97
CA PHE A 169 2.84 14.23 -7.40
C PHE A 169 1.75 15.08 -6.74
N LEU A 170 2.15 16.18 -6.12
CA LEU A 170 1.26 17.17 -5.52
C LEU A 170 1.44 18.52 -6.22
N PRO A 171 0.48 18.94 -7.07
CA PRO A 171 0.49 20.26 -7.70
C PRO A 171 0.48 21.38 -6.67
N LYS A 172 1.16 22.48 -7.00
CA LYS A 172 1.20 23.69 -6.17
C LYS A 172 -0.19 24.17 -5.75
N GLU A 173 -1.16 24.23 -6.67
CA GLU A 173 -2.48 24.76 -6.33
C GLU A 173 -3.16 23.94 -5.24
N LYS A 174 -3.03 22.60 -5.32
CA LYS A 174 -3.55 21.68 -4.30
C LYS A 174 -2.82 21.86 -2.97
N LYS A 175 -1.48 21.99 -3.00
CA LYS A 175 -0.63 22.23 -1.82
C LYS A 175 -0.98 23.54 -1.10
N ASP A 176 -1.06 24.64 -1.84
CA ASP A 176 -1.36 25.97 -1.29
C ASP A 176 -2.77 26.03 -0.71
N ARG A 177 -3.75 25.41 -1.39
CA ARG A 177 -5.13 25.32 -0.91
C ARG A 177 -5.25 24.47 0.35
N LEU A 178 -4.52 23.35 0.42
CA LEU A 178 -4.45 22.54 1.64
C LEU A 178 -3.86 23.35 2.81
N ARG A 179 -2.79 24.11 2.58
CA ARG A 179 -2.18 24.99 3.59
C ARG A 179 -3.17 26.04 4.11
N GLU A 180 -3.92 26.68 3.21
CA GLU A 180 -5.01 27.60 3.57
C GLU A 180 -6.06 26.91 4.45
N PHE A 181 -6.50 25.70 4.09
CA PHE A 181 -7.49 24.97 4.89
C PHE A 181 -6.98 24.45 6.23
N LYS A 182 -5.70 24.09 6.34
CA LYS A 182 -5.04 23.75 7.61
C LYS A 182 -5.08 24.94 8.56
N SER A 183 -4.62 26.11 8.12
CA SER A 183 -4.62 27.34 8.94
C SER A 183 -6.02 27.78 9.39
N ARG A 184 -7.03 27.67 8.52
CA ARG A 184 -8.42 28.00 8.86
C ARG A 184 -9.07 27.01 9.81
N GLY A 185 -8.61 25.75 9.79
CA GLY A 185 -9.15 24.63 10.55
C GLY A 185 -8.53 24.42 11.92
N GLU A 186 -7.58 25.28 12.34
CA GLU A 186 -7.00 25.20 13.68
C GLU A 186 -8.02 25.54 14.77
N LEU A 187 -8.17 24.61 15.71
CA LEU A 187 -9.02 24.76 16.89
C LEU A 187 -8.14 25.04 18.11
N ASN A 188 -8.57 25.96 18.98
CA ASN A 188 -7.91 26.12 20.27
C ASN A 188 -8.41 25.01 21.19
N ARG A 189 -7.49 24.35 21.90
CA ARG A 189 -7.83 23.30 22.87
C ARG A 189 -8.78 23.80 23.97
N ARG A 190 -8.78 25.10 24.26
CA ARG A 190 -9.68 25.76 25.21
C ARG A 190 -11.14 25.83 24.74
N ASP A 191 -11.38 25.70 23.43
CA ASP A 191 -12.72 25.75 22.84
C ASP A 191 -13.45 24.39 22.93
N LEU A 192 -12.81 23.38 23.53
CA LEU A 192 -13.27 22.00 23.56
C LEU A 192 -13.45 21.50 25.00
N VAL A 193 -14.49 20.68 25.19
CA VAL A 193 -14.72 20.00 26.47
C VAL A 193 -13.89 18.73 26.48
N ILE A 194 -12.89 18.68 27.37
CA ILE A 194 -12.01 17.52 27.54
C ILE A 194 -12.21 16.95 28.95
N TYR A 195 -12.59 15.68 29.04
CA TYR A 195 -12.76 14.97 30.29
C TYR A 195 -12.09 13.59 30.22
N ARG A 196 -11.21 13.28 31.18
CA ARG A 196 -10.46 12.01 31.27
C ARG A 196 -9.82 11.59 29.93
N ASN A 197 -9.06 12.51 29.31
CA ASN A 197 -8.38 12.31 28.02
C ASN A 197 -9.33 11.96 26.86
N ARG A 198 -10.59 12.41 26.93
CA ARG A 198 -11.57 12.30 25.86
C ARG A 198 -12.13 13.68 25.52
N VAL A 199 -12.21 13.97 24.23
CA VAL A 199 -12.88 15.14 23.67
C VAL A 199 -14.36 14.81 23.54
N ILE A 200 -15.21 15.62 24.17
CA ILE A 200 -16.66 15.47 24.11
C ILE A 200 -17.19 16.35 22.97
N ILE A 201 -17.86 15.72 22.01
CA ILE A 201 -18.37 16.39 20.82
C ILE A 201 -19.87 16.18 20.72
N ARG A 202 -20.59 17.25 20.40
CA ARG A 202 -22.02 17.20 20.09
C ARG A 202 -22.21 16.93 18.60
N THR A 203 -22.77 15.78 18.29
CA THR A 203 -23.18 15.39 16.94
C THR A 203 -24.71 15.46 16.83
N PRO A 204 -25.29 15.45 15.61
CA PRO A 204 -26.73 15.29 15.45
C PRO A 204 -27.30 14.03 16.12
N GLY A 205 -26.48 12.98 16.28
CA GLY A 205 -26.85 11.72 16.95
C GLY A 205 -26.63 11.71 18.46
N GLY A 206 -26.20 12.83 19.06
CA GLY A 206 -25.93 12.96 20.49
C GLY A 206 -24.47 13.27 20.82
N GLU A 207 -24.14 13.24 22.11
CA GLU A 207 -22.78 13.46 22.60
C GLU A 207 -21.90 12.21 22.41
N VAL A 208 -20.72 12.39 21.82
CA VAL A 208 -19.75 11.33 21.56
C VAL A 208 -18.43 11.66 22.27
N ALA A 209 -17.84 10.68 22.95
CA ALA A 209 -16.59 10.82 23.68
C ALA A 209 -15.41 10.16 22.94
N ILE A 210 -14.61 10.99 22.26
CA ILE A 210 -13.52 10.53 21.39
C ILE A 210 -12.20 10.59 22.17
N PRO A 211 -11.36 9.55 22.17
CA PRO A 211 -10.03 9.62 22.76
C PRO A 211 -9.24 10.81 22.18
N GLU A 212 -8.56 11.55 23.06
CA GLU A 212 -7.85 12.78 22.69
C GLU A 212 -6.81 12.53 21.59
N GLU A 213 -6.06 11.43 21.70
CA GLU A 213 -5.07 11.01 20.70
C GLU A 213 -5.68 10.67 19.33
N TYR A 214 -6.97 10.32 19.26
CA TYR A 214 -7.67 10.13 17.99
C TYR A 214 -8.17 11.46 17.43
N PHE A 215 -8.61 12.38 18.29
CA PHE A 215 -9.18 13.66 17.84
C PHE A 215 -8.10 14.61 17.32
N PHE A 216 -7.02 14.81 18.07
CA PHE A 216 -5.93 15.75 17.73
C PHE A 216 -4.75 15.08 17.01
N ARG A 217 -4.92 13.88 16.46
CA ARG A 217 -3.84 13.20 15.73
C ARG A 217 -3.33 14.06 14.58
N GLN A 218 -2.01 14.04 14.38
CA GLN A 218 -1.40 14.58 13.17
C GLN A 218 -1.63 13.59 12.03
N CYS A 219 -1.97 14.11 10.85
CA CYS A 219 -2.25 13.32 9.66
C CYS A 219 -1.28 13.70 8.53
N PRO A 220 -0.91 12.75 7.65
CA PRO A 220 -0.07 12.99 6.47
C PRO A 220 -0.86 13.65 5.33
N TYR A 221 -1.38 14.86 5.55
CA TYR A 221 -2.33 15.51 4.64
C TYR A 221 -1.81 15.65 3.21
N GLU A 222 -0.57 16.08 3.06
CA GLU A 222 0.10 16.28 1.78
C GLU A 222 0.24 14.95 1.02
N GLN A 223 0.65 13.88 1.71
CA GLN A 223 0.78 12.54 1.14
C GLN A 223 -0.57 11.96 0.72
N LEU A 224 -1.59 12.04 1.58
CA LEU A 224 -2.94 11.56 1.27
C LEU A 224 -3.53 12.27 0.04
N LEU A 225 -3.25 13.57 -0.09
CA LEU A 225 -3.72 14.36 -1.23
C LEU A 225 -2.94 14.03 -2.52
N ALA A 226 -1.66 13.68 -2.41
CA ALA A 226 -0.82 13.27 -3.54
C ALA A 226 -1.16 11.86 -4.05
N CYS A 227 -1.46 10.91 -3.16
CA CYS A 227 -1.88 9.56 -3.56
C CYS A 227 -3.26 9.54 -4.22
N GLY A 228 -4.16 10.43 -3.80
CA GLY A 228 -5.45 10.63 -4.47
C GLY A 228 -6.27 9.35 -4.57
N ALA A 229 -6.76 9.06 -5.78
CA ALA A 229 -7.54 7.86 -6.07
C ALA A 229 -6.69 6.58 -6.11
N GLY A 230 -5.37 6.69 -6.25
CA GLY A 230 -4.43 5.57 -6.24
C GLY A 230 -4.41 4.78 -4.92
N LEU A 231 -5.10 5.25 -3.87
CA LEU A 231 -5.28 4.49 -2.65
C LEU A 231 -6.25 3.30 -2.77
N PHE A 232 -6.98 3.15 -3.87
CA PHE A 232 -8.00 2.11 -4.04
C PHE A 232 -7.61 1.09 -5.11
N TYR A 233 -7.74 -0.21 -4.83
CA TYR A 233 -7.42 -1.26 -5.80
C TYR A 233 -8.18 -1.14 -7.10
N ILE A 234 -9.42 -0.65 -7.08
CA ILE A 234 -10.21 -0.49 -8.30
C ILE A 234 -9.57 0.47 -9.32
N THR A 235 -8.66 1.36 -8.90
CA THR A 235 -7.96 2.26 -9.83
C THR A 235 -6.77 1.59 -10.51
N GLU A 236 -6.06 0.70 -9.83
CA GLU A 236 -4.83 0.07 -10.35
C GLU A 236 -5.06 -1.33 -10.91
N GLY A 237 -6.19 -1.96 -10.56
CA GLY A 237 -6.45 -3.37 -10.83
C GLY A 237 -6.09 -4.21 -9.60
N PHE A 238 -6.96 -5.17 -9.27
CA PHE A 238 -6.67 -6.11 -8.21
C PHE A 238 -5.89 -7.29 -8.79
N PRO A 239 -4.83 -7.78 -8.12
CA PRO A 239 -4.07 -8.91 -8.61
C PRO A 239 -4.95 -10.15 -8.77
N THR A 240 -5.03 -10.66 -9.99
CA THR A 240 -5.82 -11.84 -10.33
C THR A 240 -5.19 -13.08 -9.71
N LEU A 241 -5.97 -13.79 -8.91
CA LEU A 241 -5.63 -15.09 -8.36
C LEU A 241 -6.01 -16.15 -9.40
N GLU A 242 -5.29 -16.22 -10.52
CA GLU A 242 -5.49 -17.31 -11.47
C GLU A 242 -4.76 -18.55 -10.95
N ALA A 243 -5.52 -19.58 -10.55
CA ALA A 243 -5.01 -20.92 -10.49
C ALA A 243 -4.80 -21.41 -11.92
N GLN A 244 -3.70 -22.14 -12.17
CA GLN A 244 -3.64 -23.00 -13.35
C GLN A 244 -4.79 -24.01 -13.24
N ASP A 245 -5.88 -23.78 -13.97
CA ASP A 245 -6.89 -24.80 -14.24
C ASP A 245 -6.27 -25.83 -15.17
N ASP A 246 -5.44 -26.71 -14.60
CA ASP A 246 -4.88 -27.87 -15.28
C ASP A 246 -5.26 -29.15 -14.52
N VAL A 247 -6.55 -29.31 -14.22
CA VAL A 247 -7.18 -30.63 -14.05
C VAL A 247 -8.58 -30.57 -14.65
N GLY A 248 -8.71 -31.10 -15.86
CA GLY A 248 -9.98 -31.21 -16.57
C GLY A 248 -11.05 -31.95 -15.76
N GLY A 249 -12.30 -31.53 -15.94
CA GLY A 249 -13.45 -32.31 -15.47
C GLY A 249 -14.67 -31.49 -15.10
N SER A 250 -15.29 -30.86 -16.09
CA SER A 250 -16.75 -30.77 -16.24
C SER A 250 -17.61 -30.72 -14.97
N GLN A 251 -17.87 -29.52 -14.43
CA GLN A 251 -19.14 -29.24 -13.74
C GLN A 251 -19.40 -27.72 -13.60
N GLU A 252 -19.40 -27.03 -14.74
CA GLU A 252 -19.82 -25.62 -14.84
C GLU A 252 -21.27 -25.48 -15.39
N LYS A 253 -22.08 -26.54 -15.25
CA LYS A 253 -23.49 -26.54 -15.62
C LYS A 253 -24.32 -27.06 -14.47
N GLU A 254 -24.76 -26.12 -13.64
CA GLU A 254 -26.08 -26.03 -13.01
C GLU A 254 -25.93 -25.13 -11.78
N LEU A 255 -26.34 -23.88 -11.96
CA LEU A 255 -26.93 -22.97 -10.97
C LEU A 255 -27.16 -21.60 -11.66
N ARG A 256 -27.73 -21.65 -12.87
CA ARG A 256 -28.43 -20.53 -13.49
C ARG A 256 -29.89 -20.94 -13.61
N GLU A 257 -30.56 -21.05 -12.47
CA GLU A 257 -32.01 -21.04 -12.45
C GLU A 257 -32.49 -19.87 -11.58
N THR A 258 -33.12 -18.97 -12.31
CA THR A 258 -33.98 -17.85 -11.94
C THR A 258 -34.91 -18.16 -10.78
N GLU A 259 -34.83 -17.37 -9.71
CA GLU A 259 -36.02 -16.97 -8.96
C GLU A 259 -36.00 -15.46 -8.71
N SER A 260 -36.83 -14.79 -9.50
CA SER A 260 -37.32 -13.45 -9.26
C SER A 260 -38.20 -13.45 -8.00
N ILE A 261 -37.75 -12.79 -6.93
CA ILE A 261 -38.61 -12.39 -5.82
C ILE A 261 -38.53 -10.86 -5.69
N GLU A 262 -39.69 -10.24 -5.86
CA GLU A 262 -39.92 -8.80 -5.70
C GLU A 262 -39.64 -8.37 -4.25
N GLN A 263 -38.80 -7.36 -4.06
CA GLN A 263 -38.86 -6.46 -2.92
C GLN A 263 -38.97 -5.00 -3.41
N GLU A 264 -40.14 -4.41 -3.18
CA GLU A 264 -40.33 -2.96 -3.07
C GLU A 264 -39.53 -2.45 -1.85
N SER A 265 -38.92 -1.27 -1.75
CA SER A 265 -38.82 -0.08 -2.61
C SER A 265 -37.70 0.79 -2.02
N VAL A 266 -36.81 1.35 -2.83
CA VAL A 266 -36.52 2.81 -2.82
C VAL A 266 -36.24 3.23 -4.26
N MET A 267 -37.09 4.13 -4.79
CA MET A 267 -37.03 4.86 -6.06
C MET A 267 -37.51 4.11 -7.34
N LYS A 268 -38.78 4.35 -7.70
CA LYS A 268 -39.48 3.82 -8.90
C LYS A 268 -39.14 4.59 -10.20
N LYS A 269 -38.76 3.81 -11.22
CA LYS A 269 -39.09 3.77 -12.68
C LYS A 269 -38.95 5.03 -13.59
N ASN A 270 -38.18 4.86 -14.67
CA ASN A 270 -38.73 4.70 -16.03
C ASN A 270 -37.73 4.10 -17.05
N GLY A 271 -38.14 3.03 -17.75
CA GLY A 271 -37.82 2.68 -19.15
C GLY A 271 -36.45 2.07 -19.50
N PHE A 272 -36.34 0.74 -19.51
CA PHE A 272 -35.17 0.00 -20.04
C PHE A 272 -35.31 -0.28 -21.55
N ARG A 273 -34.22 -0.10 -22.31
CA ARG A 273 -33.98 -0.70 -23.62
C ARG A 273 -32.79 -1.65 -23.47
N VAL A 274 -32.98 -2.92 -23.87
CA VAL A 274 -31.90 -3.91 -23.95
C VAL A 274 -31.09 -3.61 -25.21
N ILE A 275 -29.82 -3.23 -25.07
CA ILE A 275 -28.82 -3.48 -26.11
C ILE A 275 -27.86 -4.49 -25.49
N LEU A 276 -27.83 -5.68 -26.07
CA LEU A 276 -26.83 -6.68 -25.73
C LEU A 276 -25.50 -6.18 -26.30
N ILE A 277 -24.67 -5.60 -25.45
CA ILE A 277 -23.24 -5.41 -25.75
C ILE A 277 -22.55 -6.58 -25.04
N THR A 278 -22.25 -7.63 -25.80
CA THR A 278 -21.23 -8.60 -25.41
C THR A 278 -19.95 -7.82 -25.12
N PRO A 279 -19.29 -8.02 -23.96
CA PRO A 279 -17.96 -7.49 -23.76
C PRO A 279 -17.11 -7.91 -24.94
N SER A 280 -16.52 -6.93 -25.62
CA SER A 280 -15.48 -7.18 -26.59
C SER A 280 -14.40 -7.98 -25.88
N ASP A 281 -13.98 -9.08 -26.49
CA ASP A 281 -12.74 -9.80 -26.16
C ASP A 281 -11.55 -8.88 -26.49
N GLU A 282 -11.48 -7.71 -25.88
CA GLU A 282 -10.21 -7.02 -25.70
C GLU A 282 -9.52 -7.75 -24.56
N THR A 283 -8.70 -8.72 -24.97
CA THR A 283 -7.56 -9.21 -24.21
C THR A 283 -6.76 -8.00 -23.72
N GLU A 284 -7.14 -7.45 -22.56
CA GLU A 284 -6.13 -7.05 -21.59
C GLU A 284 -5.18 -8.25 -21.51
N GLU A 285 -3.89 -8.04 -21.76
CA GLU A 285 -2.87 -9.06 -21.49
C GLU A 285 -3.02 -9.45 -20.02
N LYS A 286 -3.81 -10.50 -19.78
CA LYS A 286 -3.81 -11.26 -18.54
C LYS A 286 -2.40 -11.80 -18.45
N THR A 287 -1.57 -11.10 -17.69
CA THR A 287 -0.31 -11.64 -17.22
C THR A 287 -0.70 -12.78 -16.28
N SER A 288 -0.82 -13.99 -16.83
CA SER A 288 -1.00 -15.19 -16.05
C SER A 288 0.20 -15.29 -15.11
N LEU A 289 -0.02 -14.98 -13.84
CA LEU A 289 1.00 -15.05 -12.81
C LEU A 289 1.32 -16.53 -12.57
N GLU A 290 2.41 -17.01 -13.14
CA GLU A 290 2.93 -18.34 -12.81
C GLU A 290 3.33 -18.38 -11.33
N LEU A 291 2.60 -19.16 -10.53
CA LEU A 291 3.01 -19.48 -9.18
C LEU A 291 4.36 -20.20 -9.25
N LYS A 292 5.37 -19.66 -8.57
CA LYS A 292 6.68 -20.28 -8.39
C LYS A 292 6.87 -20.55 -6.89
N PRO A 293 6.36 -21.68 -6.37
CA PRO A 293 6.45 -21.99 -4.95
C PRO A 293 7.91 -22.05 -4.52
N GLU A 294 8.22 -21.38 -3.40
CA GLU A 294 9.53 -21.45 -2.78
C GLU A 294 9.73 -22.82 -2.10
N ASP A 295 10.95 -23.35 -2.15
CA ASP A 295 11.28 -24.60 -1.43
C ASP A 295 11.50 -24.29 0.06
N ASP A 296 10.54 -24.71 0.88
CA ASP A 296 10.55 -24.51 2.33
C ASP A 296 10.97 -25.77 3.11
N SER A 297 11.42 -26.82 2.45
CA SER A 297 11.65 -28.14 3.07
C SER A 297 12.66 -28.14 4.22
N ASP A 298 13.65 -27.24 4.17
CA ASP A 298 14.68 -27.08 5.20
C ASP A 298 14.24 -26.20 6.39
N ARG A 299 13.09 -25.53 6.30
CA ARG A 299 12.64 -24.60 7.34
C ARG A 299 12.07 -25.36 8.54
N LEU A 300 12.42 -24.90 9.75
CA LEU A 300 11.94 -25.52 10.99
C LEU A 300 10.51 -25.04 11.33
N PRO A 301 9.67 -25.88 11.95
CA PRO A 301 8.36 -25.47 12.43
C PRO A 301 8.47 -24.56 13.65
N LEU A 302 7.71 -23.45 13.65
CA LEU A 302 7.62 -22.55 14.79
C LEU A 302 6.88 -23.23 15.96
N ARG A 303 7.37 -23.08 17.19
CA ARG A 303 6.74 -23.62 18.42
C ARG A 303 6.67 -22.56 19.52
N LEU A 304 5.68 -21.68 19.45
CA LEU A 304 5.50 -20.58 20.40
C LEU A 304 4.45 -20.89 21.48
N TYR A 305 3.32 -21.50 21.08
CA TYR A 305 2.17 -21.67 21.97
C TYR A 305 2.36 -22.83 22.96
N GLN A 306 3.23 -23.78 22.63
CA GLN A 306 3.59 -24.89 23.52
C GLN A 306 4.44 -24.44 24.72
N SER A 307 5.13 -23.29 24.61
CA SER A 307 6.16 -22.89 25.57
C SER A 307 5.65 -21.96 26.68
N ASN A 308 4.79 -20.99 26.35
CA ASN A 308 4.09 -20.11 27.29
C ASN A 308 3.14 -19.16 26.51
N PRO A 309 1.81 -19.21 26.67
CA PRO A 309 0.88 -18.33 25.94
C PRO A 309 1.11 -16.84 26.22
N THR A 310 1.66 -16.47 27.38
CA THR A 310 1.99 -15.07 27.69
C THR A 310 3.12 -14.53 26.81
N ARG A 311 3.97 -15.41 26.27
CA ARG A 311 5.09 -15.03 25.39
C ARG A 311 4.61 -14.48 24.06
N VAL A 312 3.52 -15.01 23.50
CA VAL A 312 2.92 -14.52 22.25
C VAL A 312 2.45 -13.09 22.44
N THR A 313 1.67 -12.83 23.50
CA THR A 313 1.22 -11.46 23.83
C THR A 313 2.38 -10.51 24.06
N GLN A 314 3.45 -10.95 24.74
CA GLN A 314 4.65 -10.12 24.93
C GLN A 314 5.33 -9.74 23.61
N ILE A 315 5.46 -10.68 22.67
CA ILE A 315 6.04 -10.41 21.36
C ILE A 315 5.16 -9.42 20.59
N LEU A 316 3.85 -9.67 20.52
CA LEU A 316 2.90 -8.80 19.84
C LEU A 316 2.86 -7.39 20.47
N ASP A 317 2.89 -7.29 21.80
CA ASP A 317 2.97 -6.01 22.53
C ASP A 317 4.29 -5.29 22.25
N SER A 318 5.41 -6.00 22.11
CA SER A 318 6.71 -5.38 21.80
C SER A 318 6.75 -4.76 20.40
N LEU A 319 6.07 -5.39 19.43
CA LEU A 319 5.96 -4.87 18.06
C LEU A 319 5.14 -3.58 18.00
N MET A 320 4.24 -3.34 18.97
CA MET A 320 3.43 -2.11 19.02
C MET A 320 4.23 -0.81 19.24
N ALA A 321 5.52 -0.92 19.58
CA ALA A 321 6.43 0.22 19.67
C ALA A 321 6.77 0.84 18.29
N PHE A 322 6.49 0.13 17.19
CA PHE A 322 6.85 0.52 15.82
C PHE A 322 5.61 0.82 14.97
N SER A 323 5.78 1.55 13.85
CA SER A 323 4.71 1.73 12.86
C SER A 323 4.36 0.41 12.19
N GLU A 324 3.14 0.28 11.68
CA GLU A 324 2.56 -0.91 11.04
C GLU A 324 3.57 -1.68 10.20
N GLY A 325 4.12 -1.02 9.19
CA GLY A 325 5.01 -1.72 8.31
C GLY A 325 6.37 -2.03 8.94
N MET A 326 6.83 -1.28 9.93
CA MET A 326 8.00 -1.73 10.71
C MET A 326 7.66 -2.96 11.57
N GLN A 327 6.42 -3.05 12.09
CA GLN A 327 5.96 -4.25 12.79
C GLN A 327 5.98 -5.45 11.84
N PHE A 328 5.41 -5.29 10.65
CA PHE A 328 5.38 -6.38 9.68
C PHE A 328 6.78 -6.67 9.13
N LYS A 329 7.67 -5.69 8.92
CA LYS A 329 9.07 -5.94 8.52
C LYS A 329 9.76 -6.84 9.54
N PHE A 330 9.70 -6.50 10.83
CA PHE A 330 10.27 -7.34 11.88
C PHE A 330 9.56 -8.68 12.00
N PHE A 331 8.25 -8.73 11.77
CA PHE A 331 7.49 -9.98 11.79
C PHE A 331 7.91 -10.90 10.64
N LYS A 332 8.07 -10.34 9.44
CA LYS A 332 8.50 -11.03 8.23
C LYS A 332 9.90 -11.62 8.41
N GLU A 333 10.87 -10.75 8.72
CA GLU A 333 12.28 -11.13 8.88
C GLU A 333 12.50 -12.17 9.99
N LYS A 334 11.74 -12.06 11.09
CA LYS A 334 11.93 -12.98 12.23
C LYS A 334 11.09 -14.24 12.15
N TYR A 335 9.97 -14.23 11.43
CA TYR A 335 9.00 -15.32 11.46
C TYR A 335 8.64 -15.85 10.08
N LEU A 336 8.14 -15.00 9.17
CA LEU A 336 7.66 -15.45 7.86
C LEU A 336 8.78 -15.99 6.95
N ASP A 337 9.98 -15.40 7.01
CA ASP A 337 11.11 -15.79 6.15
C ASP A 337 11.93 -16.96 6.73
N ILE A 338 11.76 -17.28 8.01
CA ILE A 338 12.62 -18.24 8.74
C ILE A 338 11.91 -19.58 8.96
N TYR A 339 10.61 -19.55 9.29
CA TYR A 339 9.90 -20.75 9.75
C TYR A 339 9.03 -21.35 8.64
N HIS A 340 8.76 -22.64 8.77
CA HIS A 340 7.99 -23.39 7.78
C HIS A 340 6.54 -22.87 7.68
N PRO A 341 6.03 -22.52 6.48
CA PRO A 341 4.72 -21.86 6.32
C PRO A 341 3.50 -22.77 6.54
N HIS A 342 3.63 -24.08 6.37
CA HIS A 342 2.55 -25.05 6.61
C HIS A 342 2.61 -25.73 7.99
N GLN A 343 3.77 -25.76 8.66
CA GLN A 343 3.98 -26.57 9.88
C GLN A 343 4.14 -25.71 11.14
N GLY A 344 3.72 -26.27 12.28
CA GLY A 344 3.85 -25.62 13.58
C GLY A 344 2.88 -24.45 13.78
N ASP A 345 3.33 -23.47 14.55
CA ASP A 345 2.50 -22.39 15.08
C ASP A 345 2.47 -21.12 14.20
N LEU A 346 3.25 -21.07 13.12
CA LEU A 346 3.35 -19.87 12.27
C LEU A 346 1.99 -19.39 11.73
N PRO A 347 1.08 -20.26 11.22
CA PRO A 347 -0.22 -19.80 10.73
C PRO A 347 -1.05 -19.11 11.83
N ARG A 348 -1.09 -19.71 13.02
CA ARG A 348 -1.81 -19.14 14.16
C ARG A 348 -1.17 -17.82 14.60
N PHE A 349 0.15 -17.74 14.62
CA PHE A 349 0.86 -16.55 15.02
C PHE A 349 0.69 -15.39 14.03
N THR A 350 0.70 -15.68 12.71
CA THR A 350 0.40 -14.72 11.66
C THR A 350 -1.01 -14.16 11.79
N ARG A 351 -2.00 -15.01 12.07
CA ARG A 351 -3.38 -14.58 12.35
C ARG A 351 -3.46 -13.66 13.57
N ASP A 352 -2.82 -14.04 14.67
CA ASP A 352 -2.81 -13.24 15.90
C ASP A 352 -2.13 -11.88 15.67
N PHE A 353 -1.07 -11.83 14.86
CA PHE A 353 -0.41 -10.61 14.43
C PHE A 353 -1.33 -9.72 13.57
N ILE A 354 -1.99 -10.27 12.55
CA ILE A 354 -2.97 -9.54 11.73
C ILE A 354 -4.06 -8.91 12.62
N ASN A 355 -4.66 -9.73 13.50
CA ASN A 355 -5.78 -9.32 14.33
C ASN A 355 -5.38 -8.33 15.43
N SER A 356 -4.22 -8.51 16.06
CA SER A 356 -3.83 -7.72 17.24
C SER A 356 -3.00 -6.49 16.91
N ASN A 357 -2.22 -6.53 15.83
CA ASN A 357 -1.20 -5.53 15.51
C ASN A 357 -1.53 -4.74 14.24
N LEU A 358 -2.13 -5.34 13.23
CA LEU A 358 -2.44 -4.64 11.97
C LEU A 358 -3.86 -4.06 11.94
N SER A 359 -4.78 -4.61 12.73
CA SER A 359 -6.16 -4.11 12.84
C SER A 359 -6.24 -2.68 13.41
N ASN A 360 -7.16 -1.88 12.87
CA ASN A 360 -7.41 -0.51 13.32
C ASN A 360 -8.90 -0.25 13.60
N ILE A 361 -9.18 0.83 14.34
CA ILE A 361 -10.54 1.32 14.63
C ILE A 361 -10.74 2.71 14.04
N ILE A 362 -11.77 2.84 13.20
CA ILE A 362 -12.24 4.14 12.70
C ILE A 362 -13.41 4.60 13.57
N ILE A 363 -13.25 5.75 14.22
CA ILE A 363 -14.32 6.38 15.00
C ILE A 363 -15.11 7.31 14.07
N ALA A 364 -16.10 6.76 13.37
CA ALA A 364 -16.94 7.47 12.42
C ALA A 364 -18.13 8.19 13.10
N TYR A 365 -17.84 9.26 13.84
CA TYR A 365 -18.86 10.08 14.54
C TYR A 365 -19.50 11.18 13.67
N ASN A 366 -18.92 11.43 12.51
CA ASN A 366 -19.42 12.33 11.46
C ASN A 366 -18.96 11.78 10.09
N PRO A 367 -19.74 11.93 9.00
CA PRO A 367 -19.37 11.45 7.67
C PRO A 367 -17.96 11.83 7.20
N ILE A 368 -17.54 13.09 7.40
CA ILE A 368 -16.19 13.56 7.02
C ILE A 368 -15.11 12.83 7.84
N ALA A 369 -15.33 12.67 9.16
CA ALA A 369 -14.37 12.00 10.02
C ALA A 369 -14.23 10.51 9.68
N GLY A 370 -15.36 9.86 9.35
CA GLY A 370 -15.40 8.49 8.87
C GLY A 370 -14.64 8.32 7.56
N ALA A 371 -15.04 9.05 6.51
CA ALA A 371 -14.43 8.98 5.19
C ALA A 371 -12.91 9.28 5.23
N PHE A 372 -12.51 10.33 5.95
CA PHE A 372 -11.09 10.64 6.13
C PHE A 372 -10.34 9.52 6.87
N GLY A 373 -10.95 8.91 7.88
CA GLY A 373 -10.36 7.78 8.61
C GLY A 373 -10.10 6.56 7.73
N PHE A 374 -10.98 6.30 6.75
CA PHE A 374 -10.75 5.24 5.74
C PHE A 374 -9.58 5.58 4.83
N ILE A 375 -9.56 6.78 4.23
CA ILE A 375 -8.46 7.26 3.37
C ILE A 375 -7.11 7.13 4.09
N GLU A 376 -7.05 7.62 5.34
CA GLU A 376 -5.85 7.58 6.14
C GLU A 376 -5.40 6.16 6.47
N GLN A 377 -6.33 5.25 6.75
CA GLN A 377 -5.98 3.86 7.01
C GLN A 377 -5.50 3.14 5.75
N LEU A 378 -6.14 3.35 4.59
CA LEU A 378 -5.69 2.78 3.31
C LEU A 378 -4.25 3.18 3.01
N PHE A 379 -3.93 4.46 3.19
CA PHE A 379 -2.56 4.96 3.05
C PHE A 379 -1.55 4.20 3.91
N PHE A 380 -1.88 3.91 5.18
CA PHE A 380 -0.98 3.18 6.07
C PHE A 380 -0.94 1.68 5.84
N SER A 381 -1.87 1.09 5.08
CA SER A 381 -1.96 -0.36 4.91
C SER A 381 -1.73 -0.88 3.51
N LYS A 382 -1.86 -0.06 2.47
CA LYS A 382 -1.77 -0.50 1.06
C LYS A 382 -0.50 -1.31 0.77
N HIS A 383 0.64 -0.92 1.34
CA HIS A 383 1.91 -1.64 1.17
C HIS A 383 1.92 -3.05 1.81
N LEU A 384 1.16 -3.26 2.90
CA LEU A 384 1.06 -4.56 3.56
C LEU A 384 0.31 -5.54 2.68
N ASP A 385 -0.69 -5.05 1.96
CA ASP A 385 -1.54 -5.84 1.08
C ASP A 385 -0.71 -6.42 -0.07
N TYR A 386 0.18 -5.63 -0.68
CA TYR A 386 1.17 -6.17 -1.63
C TYR A 386 2.09 -7.20 -0.99
N ALA A 387 2.61 -6.95 0.22
CA ALA A 387 3.53 -7.86 0.88
C ALA A 387 2.87 -9.21 1.27
N PHE A 388 1.61 -9.19 1.69
CA PHE A 388 0.85 -10.41 1.98
C PHE A 388 0.50 -11.17 0.71
N LEU A 389 0.15 -10.47 -0.36
CA LEU A 389 -0.10 -11.11 -1.65
C LEU A 389 1.17 -11.77 -2.20
N GLU A 390 2.30 -11.05 -2.19
CA GLU A 390 3.60 -11.58 -2.60
C GLU A 390 3.98 -12.82 -1.76
N TYR A 391 3.74 -12.77 -0.44
CA TYR A 391 3.93 -13.93 0.42
C TYR A 391 3.06 -15.12 0.02
N TRP A 392 1.78 -14.90 -0.30
CA TRP A 392 0.91 -15.97 -0.79
C TRP A 392 1.40 -16.54 -2.13
N GLN A 393 1.88 -15.70 -3.04
CA GLN A 393 2.42 -16.15 -4.33
C GLN A 393 3.67 -17.02 -4.17
N ARG A 394 4.53 -16.72 -3.19
CA ARG A 394 5.71 -17.52 -2.86
C ARG A 394 5.39 -18.81 -2.10
N HIS A 395 4.35 -18.80 -1.27
CA HIS A 395 3.94 -19.95 -0.45
C HIS A 395 2.47 -20.35 -0.66
N PRO A 396 2.04 -20.64 -1.90
CA PRO A 396 0.65 -20.95 -2.20
C PRO A 396 0.22 -22.25 -1.52
N TYR A 397 -1.07 -22.35 -1.19
CA TYR A 397 -1.67 -23.53 -0.54
C TYR A 397 -1.09 -23.93 0.83
N THR A 398 -0.24 -23.09 1.43
CA THR A 398 0.25 -23.29 2.79
C THR A 398 -0.72 -22.70 3.82
N LYS A 399 -0.70 -23.21 5.06
CA LYS A 399 -1.56 -22.69 6.14
C LYS A 399 -1.31 -21.20 6.42
N THR A 400 -0.07 -20.74 6.35
CA THR A 400 0.25 -19.30 6.49
C THR A 400 -0.14 -18.51 5.25
N GLY A 401 0.04 -19.06 4.05
CA GLY A 401 -0.47 -18.47 2.81
C GLY A 401 -1.99 -18.23 2.84
N TRP A 402 -2.77 -19.15 3.44
CA TRP A 402 -4.20 -18.92 3.65
C TRP A 402 -4.48 -17.72 4.56
N GLU A 403 -3.71 -17.50 5.62
CA GLU A 403 -3.87 -16.32 6.49
C GLU A 403 -3.61 -15.02 5.73
N ALA A 404 -2.66 -15.02 4.79
CA ALA A 404 -2.44 -13.89 3.89
C ALA A 404 -3.67 -13.60 3.02
N LEU A 405 -4.30 -14.62 2.42
CA LEU A 405 -5.54 -14.39 1.66
C LEU A 405 -6.70 -13.91 2.53
N PHE A 406 -6.87 -14.43 3.76
CA PHE A 406 -7.90 -13.89 4.67
C PHE A 406 -7.69 -12.40 4.99
N TYR A 407 -6.43 -11.97 5.14
CA TYR A 407 -6.09 -10.56 5.30
C TYR A 407 -6.53 -9.76 4.06
N ILE A 408 -6.19 -10.22 2.86
CA ILE A 408 -6.55 -9.56 1.60
C ILE A 408 -8.08 -9.45 1.41
N ALA A 409 -8.85 -10.51 1.72
CA ALA A 409 -10.32 -10.45 1.70
C ALA A 409 -10.85 -9.35 2.63
N SER A 410 -10.32 -9.28 3.85
CA SER A 410 -10.76 -8.28 4.82
C SER A 410 -10.47 -6.84 4.34
N HIS A 411 -9.40 -6.65 3.57
CA HIS A 411 -9.01 -5.38 2.98
C HIS A 411 -9.87 -4.99 1.78
N LEU A 412 -10.31 -5.93 0.95
CA LEU A 412 -11.33 -5.68 -0.07
C LEU A 412 -12.63 -5.16 0.55
N ASN A 413 -13.11 -5.77 1.63
CA ASN A 413 -14.29 -5.27 2.35
C ASN A 413 -14.02 -3.91 3.02
N PHE A 414 -12.80 -3.69 3.50
CA PHE A 414 -12.41 -2.39 4.06
C PHE A 414 -12.44 -1.27 3.00
N GLU A 415 -11.90 -1.49 1.82
CA GLU A 415 -11.98 -0.55 0.69
C GLU A 415 -13.41 -0.33 0.22
N LYS A 416 -14.21 -1.40 0.04
CA LYS A 416 -15.65 -1.32 -0.29
C LYS A 416 -16.36 -0.33 0.63
N ARG A 417 -16.17 -0.48 1.94
CA ARG A 417 -16.73 0.43 2.95
C ARG A 417 -16.15 1.84 2.83
N GLY A 418 -14.85 1.98 2.59
CA GLY A 418 -14.19 3.27 2.35
C GLY A 418 -14.82 4.07 1.20
N ILE A 419 -15.09 3.42 0.07
CA ILE A 419 -15.75 4.04 -1.09
C ILE A 419 -17.19 4.46 -0.74
N ALA A 420 -17.94 3.59 -0.06
CA ALA A 420 -19.30 3.94 0.39
C ALA A 420 -19.30 5.15 1.34
N TYR A 421 -18.34 5.23 2.27
CA TYR A 421 -18.16 6.37 3.16
C TYR A 421 -17.80 7.64 2.41
N LEU A 422 -16.85 7.59 1.46
CA LEU A 422 -16.49 8.72 0.61
C LEU A 422 -17.72 9.30 -0.12
N TYR A 423 -18.49 8.42 -0.77
CA TYR A 423 -19.72 8.83 -1.46
C TYR A 423 -20.71 9.52 -0.52
N SER A 424 -20.98 8.91 0.64
CA SER A 424 -21.91 9.47 1.63
C SER A 424 -21.45 10.83 2.19
N ALA A 425 -20.13 11.01 2.35
CA ALA A 425 -19.53 12.21 2.93
C ALA A 425 -19.36 13.36 1.93
N TYR A 426 -19.43 13.10 0.62
CA TYR A 426 -19.13 14.09 -0.42
C TYR A 426 -20.02 15.34 -0.35
N GLY A 427 -21.34 15.14 -0.13
CA GLY A 427 -22.29 16.24 0.00
C GLY A 427 -22.00 17.13 1.21
N GLU A 428 -21.65 16.54 2.35
CA GLU A 428 -21.29 17.28 3.57
C GLU A 428 -19.94 17.99 3.42
N THR A 429 -18.98 17.32 2.79
CA THR A 429 -17.66 17.85 2.48
C THR A 429 -17.74 19.14 1.69
N LYS A 430 -18.52 19.20 0.61
CA LYS A 430 -18.72 20.43 -0.17
C LYS A 430 -19.29 21.57 0.67
N ARG A 431 -20.25 21.27 1.57
CA ARG A 431 -20.81 22.27 2.49
C ARG A 431 -19.80 22.75 3.52
N ALA A 432 -18.99 21.85 4.08
CA ALA A 432 -17.97 22.21 5.07
C ALA A 432 -16.89 23.14 4.50
N LEU A 433 -16.55 22.98 3.22
CA LEU A 433 -15.57 23.84 2.55
C LEU A 433 -16.08 25.28 2.32
N THR A 434 -17.37 25.45 2.04
CA THR A 434 -17.98 26.77 1.77
C THR A 434 -18.44 27.51 3.03
N ARG A 435 -18.72 26.80 4.12
CA ARG A 435 -19.13 27.42 5.38
C ARG A 435 -18.04 28.33 5.96
N TRP A 436 -18.48 29.49 6.43
CA TRP A 436 -17.65 30.43 7.19
C TRP A 436 -17.74 30.10 8.68
N GLY A 437 -16.63 30.24 9.40
CA GLY A 437 -16.53 29.92 10.83
C GLY A 437 -15.72 28.66 11.13
N ARG A 438 -15.37 28.50 12.41
CA ARG A 438 -14.68 27.32 12.94
C ARG A 438 -15.72 26.38 13.54
N GLU A 439 -15.85 25.19 12.98
CA GLU A 439 -16.65 24.11 13.56
C GLU A 439 -15.72 23.23 14.40
N SER A 440 -16.07 23.03 15.67
CA SER A 440 -15.23 22.30 16.64
C SER A 440 -15.49 20.80 16.68
N ASP A 441 -16.38 20.30 15.84
CA ASP A 441 -16.77 18.89 15.78
C ASP A 441 -15.68 18.01 15.17
N ILE A 442 -14.78 18.58 14.35
CA ILE A 442 -13.65 17.85 13.75
C ILE A 442 -12.38 18.71 13.79
N TYR A 443 -11.30 18.20 14.37
CA TYR A 443 -9.99 18.84 14.30
C TYR A 443 -9.50 18.94 12.85
N GLN A 444 -9.15 20.16 12.41
CA GLN A 444 -8.76 20.49 11.04
C GLN A 444 -9.80 20.05 9.99
N LYS A 445 -11.09 20.28 10.30
CA LYS A 445 -12.23 19.88 9.47
C LYS A 445 -12.09 20.26 7.99
N LYS A 446 -11.67 21.50 7.70
CA LYS A 446 -11.55 21.98 6.32
C LYS A 446 -10.46 21.24 5.53
N ALA A 447 -9.33 20.92 6.15
CA ALA A 447 -8.27 20.14 5.51
C ALA A 447 -8.75 18.70 5.22
N LYS A 448 -9.40 18.06 6.21
CA LYS A 448 -9.97 16.71 6.05
C LYS A 448 -11.05 16.66 4.97
N ALA A 449 -11.95 17.65 4.98
CA ALA A 449 -12.98 17.81 3.94
C ALA A 449 -12.35 18.01 2.56
N TYR A 450 -11.31 18.85 2.45
CA TYR A 450 -10.65 19.08 1.18
C TYR A 450 -10.07 17.79 0.59
N ILE A 451 -9.38 16.98 1.40
CA ILE A 451 -8.84 15.69 0.96
C ILE A 451 -9.97 14.73 0.55
N VAL A 452 -11.01 14.58 1.37
CA VAL A 452 -12.17 13.73 1.02
C VAL A 452 -12.78 14.15 -0.32
N LYS A 453 -12.89 15.46 -0.58
CA LYS A 453 -13.40 15.98 -1.86
C LYS A 453 -12.51 15.57 -3.02
N GLU A 454 -11.21 15.86 -2.94
CA GLU A 454 -10.28 15.66 -4.04
C GLU A 454 -10.10 14.18 -4.35
N VAL A 455 -9.97 13.33 -3.33
CA VAL A 455 -9.89 11.87 -3.48
C VAL A 455 -11.16 11.32 -4.13
N TYR A 456 -12.34 11.75 -3.68
CA TYR A 456 -13.61 11.28 -4.25
C TYR A 456 -13.80 11.70 -5.70
N GLU A 457 -13.49 12.95 -6.04
CA GLU A 457 -13.61 13.45 -7.42
C GLU A 457 -12.65 12.73 -8.35
N GLU A 458 -11.40 12.53 -7.93
CA GLU A 458 -10.40 11.80 -8.70
C GLU A 458 -10.77 10.31 -8.87
N LEU A 459 -11.31 9.68 -7.82
CA LEU A 459 -11.81 8.31 -7.85
C LEU A 459 -12.97 8.21 -8.84
N THR A 460 -13.96 9.10 -8.75
CA THR A 460 -15.11 9.12 -9.66
C THR A 460 -14.67 9.28 -11.10
N SER A 461 -13.79 10.25 -11.40
CA SER A 461 -13.24 10.43 -12.74
C SER A 461 -12.40 9.24 -13.23
N THR A 462 -11.85 8.44 -12.34
CA THR A 462 -11.13 7.20 -12.69
C THR A 462 -12.09 6.06 -12.99
N LEU A 463 -13.14 5.92 -12.19
CA LEU A 463 -14.19 4.92 -12.40
C LEU A 463 -14.96 5.16 -13.70
N GLU A 464 -15.29 6.41 -14.01
CA GLU A 464 -15.93 6.80 -15.27
C GLU A 464 -15.06 6.43 -16.48
N ARG A 465 -13.74 6.67 -16.42
CA ARG A 465 -12.80 6.27 -17.49
C ARG A 465 -12.68 4.75 -17.63
N LYS A 466 -12.89 3.99 -16.55
CA LYS A 466 -12.97 2.52 -16.55
C LYS A 466 -14.36 1.99 -16.88
N ASN A 467 -15.27 2.85 -17.37
CA ASN A 467 -16.63 2.52 -17.78
C ASN A 467 -17.57 2.00 -16.66
N TYR A 468 -17.24 2.20 -15.38
CA TYR A 468 -18.18 1.94 -14.29
C TYR A 468 -19.32 2.96 -14.35
N GLN A 469 -20.56 2.47 -14.35
CA GLN A 469 -21.76 3.27 -14.55
C GLN A 469 -22.35 3.80 -13.23
N SER A 470 -22.00 3.18 -12.11
CA SER A 470 -22.56 3.55 -10.80
C SER A 470 -21.70 3.11 -9.62
N LEU A 471 -21.95 3.72 -8.46
CA LEU A 471 -21.40 3.26 -7.18
C LEU A 471 -21.81 1.82 -6.87
N GLU A 472 -23.07 1.45 -7.13
CA GLU A 472 -23.59 0.12 -6.85
C GLU A 472 -22.81 -0.96 -7.61
N GLU A 473 -22.46 -0.69 -8.87
CA GLU A 473 -21.63 -1.58 -9.67
C GLU A 473 -20.24 -1.78 -9.06
N VAL A 474 -19.61 -0.71 -8.58
CA VAL A 474 -18.31 -0.75 -7.90
C VAL A 474 -18.38 -1.56 -6.60
N LEU A 475 -19.38 -1.30 -5.76
CA LEU A 475 -19.55 -2.03 -4.50
C LEU A 475 -19.82 -3.53 -4.76
N ARG A 476 -20.63 -3.84 -5.77
CA ARG A 476 -20.89 -5.22 -6.21
C ARG A 476 -19.63 -5.90 -6.72
N TRP A 477 -18.76 -5.18 -7.44
CA TRP A 477 -17.48 -5.73 -7.89
C TRP A 477 -16.59 -6.14 -6.71
N TYR A 478 -16.46 -5.29 -5.69
CA TYR A 478 -15.72 -5.64 -4.47
C TYR A 478 -16.34 -6.83 -3.74
N THR A 479 -17.67 -6.86 -3.57
CA THR A 479 -18.38 -7.99 -2.96
C THR A 479 -18.13 -9.29 -3.74
N GLN A 480 -18.14 -9.22 -5.07
CA GLN A 480 -17.87 -10.39 -5.92
C GLN A 480 -16.42 -10.87 -5.76
N LYS A 481 -15.44 -9.97 -5.72
CA LYS A 481 -14.02 -10.32 -5.49
C LYS A 481 -13.79 -10.94 -4.11
N GLU A 482 -14.46 -10.44 -3.08
CA GLU A 482 -14.39 -11.04 -1.74
C GLU A 482 -15.04 -12.43 -1.71
N LYS A 483 -16.20 -12.63 -2.37
CA LYS A 483 -16.85 -13.94 -2.53
C LYS A 483 -15.94 -14.94 -3.23
N GLU A 484 -15.34 -14.55 -4.37
CA GLU A 484 -14.39 -15.37 -5.13
C GLU A 484 -13.23 -15.83 -4.25
N LEU A 485 -12.69 -14.94 -3.41
CA LEU A 485 -11.58 -15.29 -2.53
C LEU A 485 -11.98 -16.33 -1.47
N TYR A 486 -13.08 -16.13 -0.76
CA TYR A 486 -13.51 -17.11 0.24
C TYR A 486 -13.89 -18.46 -0.39
N GLN A 487 -14.49 -18.45 -1.58
CA GLN A 487 -14.78 -19.66 -2.35
C GLN A 487 -13.48 -20.38 -2.74
N PHE A 488 -12.48 -19.64 -3.23
CA PHE A 488 -11.17 -20.18 -3.57
C PHE A 488 -10.49 -20.83 -2.36
N ILE A 489 -10.45 -20.14 -1.21
CA ILE A 489 -9.89 -20.68 0.04
C ILE A 489 -10.67 -21.93 0.49
N ALA A 490 -12.01 -21.91 0.40
CA ALA A 490 -12.84 -23.04 0.81
C ALA A 490 -12.63 -24.28 -0.08
N ALA A 491 -12.39 -24.10 -1.37
CA ALA A 491 -12.16 -25.18 -2.32
C ALA A 491 -10.77 -25.82 -2.16
N HIS A 492 -9.74 -25.00 -1.91
CA HIS A 492 -8.34 -25.44 -1.97
C HIS A 492 -7.66 -25.58 -0.59
N GLY A 493 -8.24 -25.04 0.47
CA GLY A 493 -7.68 -25.08 1.83
C GLY A 493 -8.52 -25.94 2.77
N PRO A 494 -8.41 -27.28 2.73
CA PRO A 494 -9.27 -28.18 3.51
C PRO A 494 -9.24 -27.89 5.03
N GLU A 495 -8.10 -27.47 5.57
CA GLU A 495 -7.94 -27.16 6.99
C GLU A 495 -8.55 -25.81 7.40
N VAL A 496 -8.76 -24.91 6.43
CA VAL A 496 -9.35 -23.58 6.64
C VAL A 496 -10.73 -23.45 6.00
N ARG A 497 -11.23 -24.51 5.35
CA ARG A 497 -12.49 -24.53 4.60
C ARG A 497 -13.67 -24.04 5.43
N SER A 498 -13.85 -24.59 6.63
CA SER A 498 -14.96 -24.21 7.50
C SER A 498 -14.89 -22.74 7.93
N ARG A 499 -13.68 -22.20 8.12
CA ARG A 499 -13.47 -20.77 8.40
C ARG A 499 -13.80 -19.91 7.18
N ALA A 500 -13.39 -20.32 5.99
CA ALA A 500 -13.70 -19.61 4.75
C ALA A 500 -15.21 -19.57 4.47
N LEU A 501 -15.89 -20.71 4.65
CA LEU A 501 -17.35 -20.80 4.54
C LEU A 501 -18.06 -19.96 5.60
N PHE A 502 -17.55 -19.93 6.83
CA PHE A 502 -18.07 -19.04 7.87
C PHE A 502 -17.94 -17.56 7.49
N SER A 503 -16.78 -17.13 6.96
CA SER A 503 -16.58 -15.77 6.47
C SER A 503 -17.45 -15.44 5.25
N LEU A 504 -17.64 -16.38 4.33
CA LEU A 504 -18.54 -16.24 3.19
C LEU A 504 -20.00 -16.06 3.64
N ALA A 505 -20.44 -16.82 4.66
CA ALA A 505 -21.77 -16.66 5.25
C ALA A 505 -21.92 -15.29 5.94
N LEU A 506 -20.89 -14.78 6.63
CA LEU A 506 -20.91 -13.40 7.15
C LEU A 506 -21.07 -12.37 6.04
N LEU A 507 -20.42 -12.56 4.89
CA LEU A 507 -20.58 -11.68 3.74
C LEU A 507 -22.02 -11.73 3.20
N TYR A 508 -22.62 -12.91 3.04
CA TYR A 508 -24.04 -13.00 2.66
C TYR A 508 -24.96 -12.32 3.68
N TRP A 509 -24.65 -12.43 4.97
CA TRP A 509 -25.39 -11.74 6.02
C TRP A 509 -25.29 -10.21 5.89
N GLU A 510 -24.10 -9.67 5.62
CA GLU A 510 -23.88 -8.22 5.43
C GLU A 510 -24.61 -7.67 4.20
N GLU A 511 -24.79 -8.48 3.15
CA GLU A 511 -25.51 -8.11 1.93
C GLU A 511 -27.04 -8.31 2.03
N GLY A 512 -27.56 -8.69 3.20
CA GLY A 512 -29.00 -8.93 3.42
C GLY A 512 -29.52 -10.24 2.81
N GLU A 513 -28.62 -11.19 2.56
CA GLU A 513 -28.94 -12.55 2.11
C GLU A 513 -28.95 -13.53 3.30
N GLU A 514 -29.67 -13.22 4.39
CA GLU A 514 -29.53 -13.92 5.67
C GLU A 514 -29.87 -15.41 5.60
N MET A 515 -30.82 -15.80 4.74
CA MET A 515 -31.17 -17.20 4.55
C MET A 515 -30.00 -18.00 3.97
N LYS A 516 -29.27 -17.45 2.99
CA LYS A 516 -28.09 -18.12 2.43
C LYS A 516 -26.97 -18.24 3.46
N ALA A 517 -26.79 -17.20 4.29
CA ALA A 517 -25.83 -17.26 5.40
C ALA A 517 -26.18 -18.38 6.38
N ILE A 518 -27.46 -18.51 6.74
CA ILE A 518 -27.96 -19.56 7.64
C ILE A 518 -27.75 -20.95 7.04
N ASP A 519 -28.05 -21.15 5.76
CA ASP A 519 -27.88 -22.45 5.09
C ASP A 519 -26.41 -22.89 5.12
N ILE A 520 -25.48 -21.97 4.85
CA ILE A 520 -24.04 -22.26 4.93
C ILE A 520 -23.64 -22.60 6.38
N TRP A 521 -24.09 -21.81 7.36
CA TRP A 521 -23.79 -22.06 8.77
C TRP A 521 -24.34 -23.40 9.28
N GLN A 522 -25.53 -23.81 8.85
CA GLN A 522 -26.09 -25.13 9.18
C GLN A 522 -25.31 -26.28 8.55
N GLY A 523 -24.71 -26.05 7.37
CA GLY A 523 -23.85 -27.01 6.68
C GLY A 523 -22.42 -27.12 7.24
N LEU A 524 -22.00 -26.23 8.15
CA LEU A 524 -20.66 -26.31 8.74
C LEU A 524 -20.51 -27.54 9.64
N PRO A 525 -19.36 -28.22 9.61
CA PRO A 525 -19.19 -29.47 10.34
C PRO A 525 -19.22 -29.23 11.86
N PRO A 526 -19.65 -30.23 12.66
CA PRO A 526 -19.85 -30.05 14.10
C PRO A 526 -18.59 -29.66 14.87
N ASP A 527 -17.42 -30.11 14.40
CA ASP A 527 -16.10 -29.86 14.97
C ASP A 527 -15.56 -28.45 14.68
N TYR A 528 -16.09 -27.75 13.66
CA TYR A 528 -15.76 -26.34 13.46
C TYR A 528 -16.36 -25.50 14.58
N SER A 529 -15.50 -24.70 15.21
CA SER A 529 -15.84 -23.96 16.40
C SER A 529 -15.02 -22.67 16.48
N SER A 530 -15.67 -21.54 16.19
CA SER A 530 -15.23 -20.21 16.65
C SER A 530 -16.18 -19.72 17.74
N GLU A 531 -15.72 -18.84 18.63
CA GLU A 531 -16.53 -18.30 19.75
C GLU A 531 -17.87 -17.75 19.23
N THR A 532 -17.83 -16.87 18.23
CA THR A 532 -19.03 -16.32 17.60
C THR A 532 -19.92 -17.38 16.94
N PHE A 533 -19.33 -18.41 16.32
CA PHE A 533 -20.13 -19.45 15.67
C PHE A 533 -20.79 -20.39 16.67
N GLN A 534 -20.20 -20.61 17.85
CA GLN A 534 -20.86 -21.36 18.92
C GLN A 534 -22.18 -20.69 19.32
N ASP A 535 -22.16 -19.38 19.55
CA ASP A 535 -23.36 -18.60 19.86
C ASP A 535 -24.39 -18.63 18.73
N ILE A 536 -23.95 -18.47 17.47
CA ILE A 536 -24.83 -18.59 16.30
C ILE A 536 -25.47 -19.98 16.23
N ARG A 537 -24.69 -21.03 16.45
CA ARG A 537 -25.16 -22.42 16.45
C ARG A 537 -26.18 -22.67 17.56
N GLU A 538 -25.97 -22.12 18.75
CA GLU A 538 -26.96 -22.16 19.84
C GLU A 538 -28.27 -21.49 19.43
N VAL A 539 -28.21 -20.31 18.81
CA VAL A 539 -29.40 -19.61 18.28
C VAL A 539 -30.10 -20.44 17.20
N LEU A 540 -29.34 -21.06 16.30
CA LEU A 540 -29.88 -21.92 15.23
C LEU A 540 -30.59 -23.15 15.79
N ASN A 541 -30.11 -23.71 16.90
CA ASN A 541 -30.72 -24.87 17.57
C ASN A 541 -31.87 -24.50 18.50
N TYR A 542 -32.03 -23.22 18.86
CA TYR A 542 -33.10 -22.76 19.73
C TYR A 542 -34.50 -22.92 19.06
N PRO A 543 -35.51 -23.50 19.74
CA PRO A 543 -36.82 -23.77 19.15
C PRO A 543 -37.67 -22.49 19.06
N THR A 544 -37.39 -21.67 18.07
CA THR A 544 -38.11 -20.41 17.77
C THR A 544 -38.27 -20.20 16.26
N SER A 545 -39.14 -19.25 15.87
CA SER A 545 -39.32 -18.87 14.46
C SER A 545 -38.04 -18.33 13.82
N MET A 546 -37.89 -18.52 12.51
CA MET A 546 -36.71 -18.07 11.76
C MET A 546 -36.49 -16.56 11.86
N ALA A 547 -37.55 -15.75 11.78
CA ALA A 547 -37.46 -14.30 11.97
C ALA A 547 -36.85 -13.91 13.33
N LYS A 548 -37.17 -14.66 14.39
CA LYS A 548 -36.57 -14.42 15.72
C LYS A 548 -35.13 -14.92 15.79
N LYS A 549 -34.78 -16.01 15.11
CA LYS A 549 -33.38 -16.47 14.96
C LYS A 549 -32.53 -15.42 14.26
N ILE A 550 -33.01 -14.87 13.14
CA ILE A 550 -32.32 -13.81 12.39
C ILE A 550 -32.03 -12.61 13.32
N LYS A 551 -33.03 -12.15 14.07
CA LYS A 551 -32.85 -11.06 15.04
C LYS A 551 -31.83 -11.40 16.13
N MET A 552 -31.85 -12.62 16.65
CA MET A 552 -30.93 -13.08 17.70
C MET A 552 -29.49 -13.21 17.18
N ILE A 553 -29.29 -13.78 15.99
CA ILE A 553 -27.98 -13.85 15.31
C ILE A 553 -27.44 -12.44 15.06
N GLY A 554 -28.28 -11.52 14.57
CA GLY A 554 -27.91 -10.11 14.43
C GLY A 554 -27.48 -9.49 15.77
N GLY A 555 -28.11 -9.89 16.88
CA GLY A 555 -27.68 -9.52 18.23
C GLY A 555 -26.30 -10.05 18.61
N VAL A 556 -26.02 -11.34 18.35
CA VAL A 556 -24.71 -11.97 18.56
C VAL A 556 -23.62 -11.24 17.78
N LEU A 557 -23.83 -11.04 16.48
CA LEU A 557 -22.86 -10.37 15.61
C LEU A 557 -22.59 -8.92 16.04
N ASN A 558 -23.64 -8.18 16.44
CA ASN A 558 -23.48 -6.82 16.93
C ASN A 558 -22.75 -6.75 18.28
N TRP A 559 -23.00 -7.70 19.17
CA TRP A 559 -22.31 -7.79 20.45
C TRP A 559 -20.83 -8.10 20.25
N GLU A 560 -20.51 -9.13 19.46
CA GLU A 560 -19.15 -9.53 19.11
C GLU A 560 -18.36 -8.36 18.51
N ARG A 561 -18.95 -7.70 17.49
CA ARG A 561 -18.35 -6.53 16.87
C ARG A 561 -18.09 -5.40 17.87
N SER A 562 -19.03 -5.14 18.77
CA SER A 562 -18.90 -4.07 19.77
C SER A 562 -17.81 -4.38 20.78
N ASP A 563 -17.74 -5.62 21.26
CA ASP A 563 -16.74 -6.05 22.24
C ASP A 563 -15.34 -6.10 21.63
N THR A 564 -15.19 -6.68 20.44
CA THR A 564 -13.92 -6.70 19.69
C THR A 564 -13.44 -5.28 19.38
N ASN A 565 -14.31 -4.38 18.92
CA ASN A 565 -13.95 -2.98 18.68
C ASN A 565 -13.49 -2.27 19.95
N LYS A 566 -14.13 -2.54 21.09
CA LYS A 566 -13.76 -1.96 22.37
C LYS A 566 -12.38 -2.44 22.82
N ARG A 567 -12.12 -3.75 22.80
CA ARG A 567 -10.81 -4.34 23.15
C ARG A 567 -9.71 -3.82 22.25
N GLN A 568 -9.96 -3.73 20.94
CA GLN A 568 -8.99 -3.20 19.99
C GLN A 568 -8.72 -1.71 20.21
N LEU A 569 -9.75 -0.90 20.44
CA LEU A 569 -9.57 0.52 20.74
C LEU A 569 -8.73 0.72 22.02
N GLU A 570 -9.02 -0.03 23.08
CA GLU A 570 -8.24 0.01 24.33
C GLU A 570 -6.77 -0.36 24.11
N ARG A 571 -6.51 -1.37 23.27
CA ARG A 571 -5.15 -1.76 22.89
C ARG A 571 -4.43 -0.66 22.11
N LEU A 572 -5.07 -0.06 21.11
CA LEU A 572 -4.48 0.99 20.29
C LEU A 572 -4.14 2.24 21.12
N ILE A 573 -5.01 2.58 22.09
CA ILE A 573 -4.77 3.66 23.07
C ILE A 573 -3.62 3.31 24.01
N LYS A 574 -3.58 2.09 24.56
CA LYS A 574 -2.50 1.63 25.46
C LYS A 574 -1.12 1.83 24.83
N PHE A 575 -1.00 1.60 23.53
CA PHE A 575 0.26 1.69 22.80
C PHE A 575 0.46 3.00 22.03
N HIS A 576 -0.45 3.97 22.17
CA HIS A 576 -0.36 5.27 21.49
C HIS A 576 -0.14 5.13 19.98
N ARG A 577 -0.91 4.26 19.32
CA ARG A 577 -0.71 3.89 17.91
C ARG A 577 -0.50 5.10 16.98
N TRP A 578 -1.33 6.12 17.14
CA TRP A 578 -1.26 7.34 16.33
C TRP A 578 0.02 8.14 16.55
N LYS A 579 0.51 8.21 17.79
CA LYS A 579 1.78 8.87 18.09
C LYS A 579 2.96 8.13 17.46
N VAL A 580 2.88 6.80 17.38
CA VAL A 580 3.90 5.96 16.74
C VAL A 580 3.92 6.19 15.22
N ARG A 581 2.75 6.20 14.55
CA ARG A 581 2.65 6.52 13.11
C ARG A 581 3.28 7.86 12.74
N VAL A 582 3.03 8.88 13.56
CA VAL A 582 3.56 10.24 13.33
C VAL A 582 5.08 10.31 13.44
N ARG A 583 5.70 9.56 14.35
CA ARG A 583 7.17 9.52 14.48
C ARG A 583 7.88 8.97 13.25
N THR A 584 7.17 8.16 12.46
CA THR A 584 7.68 7.54 11.25
C THR A 584 7.29 8.29 9.98
N LEU A 585 6.43 9.31 10.09
CA LEU A 585 6.22 10.23 8.99
C LEU A 585 7.44 11.14 8.88
N PRO A 586 7.96 11.37 7.67
CA PRO A 586 9.01 12.36 7.49
C PRO A 586 8.52 13.72 8.01
N SER A 587 9.33 14.38 8.85
CA SER A 587 8.96 15.71 9.37
C SER A 587 8.92 16.70 8.21
N LEU A 588 7.72 17.18 7.87
CA LEU A 588 7.49 18.27 6.90
C LEU A 588 7.89 19.62 7.48
#